data_AF-A0A2V9M051-F1
#
_entry.id   AF-A0A2V9M051-F1
#
_cell.length_a   1.000
_cell.length_b   1.000
_cell.length_c   1.000
_cell.angle_alpha   90.00
_cell.angle_beta   90.00
_cell.angle_gamma   90.00
#
_symmetry.space_group_name_H-M   'P 1'
#
loop_
_entity.id
_entity.type
_entity.pdbx_description
1 polymer ?
#
loop_
_entity_poly.entity_id
_entity_poly.type
_entity_poly.pdbx_seq_one_letter_code
_entity_poly.pdbx_strand_id
1 'polypeptide(L)'
;MVNSNSTVTNLVLTAYGDDGLPQGTRAYVTLQPNAQLLQSVNDLFDIGQGSLVTGYVIAESDQSGIQGFASYRFNDGTHQSAAAVPFDSVLRQRLLFSHVVHQVPAGGGGTYQTGVALLNPFGVPVEYTIRVYDSPGNVVAERKDILGPRQKVAKILSHPVAGAGFFTQSLPLSSGHIEVLTDYGLMGLEVFFTEDLSQLVIVRAQSAN
;
A
#
# COMPACT_ATOMS: atom_id res chain seq x y z
N MET A 1 9.52 9.13 10.61
CA MET A 1 8.45 10.04 11.07
C MET A 1 9.07 11.35 11.51
N VAL A 2 8.39 12.46 11.28
CA VAL A 2 8.83 13.82 11.63
C VAL A 2 7.71 14.49 12.41
N ASN A 3 8.04 15.09 13.54
CA ASN A 3 7.16 16.00 14.26
C ASN A 3 7.41 17.43 13.75
N SER A 4 6.56 17.93 12.84
CA SER A 4 6.69 19.32 12.35
C SER A 4 6.05 20.37 13.25
N ASN A 5 5.58 19.98 14.44
CA ASN A 5 5.00 20.92 15.41
C ASN A 5 6.08 21.58 16.27
N SER A 6 5.70 22.68 16.93
CA SER A 6 6.51 23.34 17.95
C SER A 6 6.36 22.73 19.36
N THR A 7 5.53 21.69 19.50
CA THR A 7 5.25 21.00 20.76
C THR A 7 5.72 19.54 20.70
N VAL A 8 5.95 18.94 21.87
CA VAL A 8 6.24 17.51 21.98
C VAL A 8 5.01 16.72 21.50
N THR A 9 5.25 15.61 20.81
CA THR A 9 4.21 14.69 20.35
C THR A 9 4.48 13.29 20.85
N ASN A 10 3.45 12.65 21.41
CA ASN A 10 3.50 11.24 21.79
C ASN A 10 2.75 10.39 20.76
N LEU A 11 3.35 9.26 20.43
CA LEU A 11 2.87 8.31 19.44
C LEU A 11 2.74 6.93 20.07
N VAL A 12 1.62 6.27 19.78
CA VAL A 12 1.45 4.83 19.97
C VAL A 12 1.49 4.20 18.59
N LEU A 13 2.47 3.34 18.38
CA LEU A 13 2.67 2.63 17.13
C LEU A 13 2.24 1.18 17.32
N THR A 14 1.43 0.66 16.40
CA THR A 14 1.02 -0.74 16.36
C THR A 14 1.27 -1.31 14.98
N ALA A 15 2.02 -2.42 14.90
CA ALA A 15 2.19 -3.17 13.67
C ALA A 15 1.08 -4.23 13.55
N TYR A 16 0.59 -4.42 12.33
CA TYR A 16 -0.41 -5.42 11.96
C TYR A 16 0.10 -6.22 10.78
N GLY A 17 -0.19 -7.52 10.78
CA GLY A 17 0.01 -8.40 9.63
C GLY A 17 -1.03 -8.12 8.54
N ASP A 18 -0.83 -8.71 7.37
CA ASP A 18 -1.81 -8.64 6.28
C ASP A 18 -3.16 -9.27 6.67
N ASP A 19 -3.16 -10.21 7.61
CA ASP A 19 -4.34 -10.84 8.20
C ASP A 19 -5.10 -9.97 9.20
N GLY A 20 -4.57 -8.79 9.55
CA GLY A 20 -5.14 -7.88 10.54
C GLY A 20 -4.85 -8.25 11.99
N LEU A 21 -3.97 -9.24 12.24
CA LEU A 21 -3.52 -9.57 13.58
C LEU A 21 -2.34 -8.66 14.00
N PRO A 22 -2.29 -8.20 15.26
CA PRO A 22 -1.14 -7.46 15.77
C PRO A 22 0.16 -8.25 15.63
N GLN A 23 1.24 -7.55 15.28
CA GLN A 23 2.59 -8.09 15.15
C GLN A 23 3.53 -7.42 16.14
N GLY A 24 4.33 -8.22 16.84
CA GLY A 24 5.29 -7.72 17.82
C GLY A 24 4.65 -6.95 19.00
N THR A 25 5.46 -6.12 19.66
CA THR A 25 5.04 -5.28 20.79
C THR A 25 4.72 -3.86 20.34
N ARG A 26 3.69 -3.23 20.93
CA ARG A 26 3.39 -1.80 20.67
C ARG A 26 4.59 -0.93 21.05
N ALA A 27 4.90 0.03 20.18
CA ALA A 27 5.96 1.01 20.41
C ALA A 27 5.36 2.31 20.94
N TYR A 28 5.96 2.86 22.00
CA TYR A 28 5.63 4.19 22.53
C TYR A 28 6.78 5.13 22.19
N VAL A 29 6.49 6.17 21.42
CA VAL A 29 7.51 7.09 20.90
C VAL A 29 7.15 8.51 21.31
N THR A 30 8.08 9.21 21.94
CA THR A 30 8.00 10.65 22.17
C THR A 30 8.91 11.39 21.20
N LEU A 31 8.34 12.24 20.34
CA LEU A 31 9.08 13.08 19.42
C LEU A 31 9.12 14.51 19.94
N GLN A 32 10.34 15.03 20.16
CA GLN A 32 10.56 16.44 20.43
C GLN A 32 10.12 17.30 19.23
N PRO A 33 9.83 18.60 19.42
CA PRO A 33 9.54 19.52 18.33
C PRO A 33 10.60 19.46 17.22
N ASN A 34 10.18 19.42 15.96
CA ASN A 34 11.03 19.32 14.77
C ASN A 34 11.93 18.07 14.69
N ALA A 35 11.77 17.10 15.61
CA ALA A 35 12.58 15.89 15.61
C ALA A 35 12.10 14.86 14.59
N GLN A 36 13.03 14.04 14.13
CA GLN A 36 12.78 12.90 13.25
C GLN A 36 13.11 11.59 13.95
N LEU A 37 12.23 10.59 13.81
CA LEU A 37 12.54 9.19 14.06
C LEU A 37 12.77 8.46 12.73
N LEU A 38 13.93 7.80 12.63
CA LEU A 38 14.27 6.85 11.58
C LEU A 38 14.76 5.56 12.24
N GLN A 39 13.96 4.50 12.15
CA GLN A 39 14.24 3.22 12.79
C GLN A 39 13.69 2.07 11.94
N SER A 40 14.30 0.89 12.03
CA SER A 40 13.77 -0.30 11.37
C SER A 40 12.47 -0.76 12.04
N VAL A 41 11.58 -1.39 11.27
CA VAL A 41 10.33 -1.94 11.81
C VAL A 41 10.63 -3.06 12.81
N ASN A 42 11.63 -3.90 12.56
CA ASN A 42 11.97 -4.99 13.46
C ASN A 42 12.40 -4.49 14.83
N ASP A 43 13.26 -3.47 14.89
CA ASP A 43 13.73 -2.92 16.16
C ASP A 43 12.62 -2.16 16.92
N LEU A 44 11.70 -1.53 16.17
CA LEU A 44 10.64 -0.73 16.77
C LEU A 44 9.56 -1.60 17.45
N PHE A 45 9.31 -2.79 16.91
CA PHE A 45 8.25 -3.70 17.37
C PHE A 45 8.76 -5.01 17.97
N ASP A 46 10.08 -5.17 18.14
CA ASP A 46 10.73 -6.41 18.61
C ASP A 46 10.33 -7.65 17.78
N ILE A 47 10.28 -7.48 16.46
CA ILE A 47 9.97 -8.56 15.52
C ILE A 47 11.27 -9.34 15.26
N GLY A 48 11.27 -10.63 15.63
CA GLY A 48 12.43 -11.50 15.52
C GLY A 48 13.01 -11.58 14.10
N GLN A 49 14.33 -11.69 14.01
CA GLN A 49 15.05 -11.83 12.75
C GLN A 49 14.75 -13.18 12.07
N GLY A 50 14.61 -13.20 10.75
CA GLY A 50 14.49 -14.41 9.94
C GLY A 50 13.06 -14.85 9.59
N SER A 51 12.01 -14.18 10.09
CA SER A 51 10.63 -14.35 9.62
C SER A 51 10.26 -13.21 8.68
N LEU A 52 9.77 -13.52 7.48
CA LEU A 52 9.16 -12.51 6.62
C LEU A 52 7.79 -12.13 7.20
N VAL A 53 7.68 -10.90 7.70
CA VAL A 53 6.41 -10.32 8.13
C VAL A 53 5.98 -9.27 7.11
N THR A 54 4.81 -9.45 6.52
CA THR A 54 4.17 -8.46 5.65
C THR A 54 2.98 -7.86 6.38
N GLY A 55 2.80 -6.55 6.21
CA GLY A 55 1.82 -5.84 7.03
C GLY A 55 1.83 -4.34 6.84
N TYR A 56 1.36 -3.64 7.86
CA TYR A 56 1.33 -2.19 7.92
C TYR A 56 1.47 -1.72 9.37
N VAL A 57 1.76 -0.44 9.56
CA VAL A 57 1.87 0.20 10.89
C VAL A 57 0.79 1.26 11.00
N ILE A 58 0.06 1.26 12.12
CA ILE A 58 -0.78 2.38 12.53
C ILE A 58 0.01 3.22 13.51
N ALA A 59 0.03 4.54 13.28
CA ALA A 59 0.53 5.52 14.22
C ALA A 59 -0.65 6.33 14.77
N GLU A 60 -0.92 6.20 16.06
CA GLU A 60 -1.87 7.02 16.80
C GLU A 60 -1.10 8.13 17.50
N SER A 61 -1.53 9.37 17.34
CA SER A 61 -0.84 10.54 17.89
C SER A 61 -1.76 11.38 18.75
N ASP A 62 -1.21 11.96 19.82
CA ASP A 62 -1.89 12.97 20.62
C ASP A 62 -1.91 14.36 19.95
N GLN A 63 -1.18 14.56 18.85
CA GLN A 63 -1.14 15.79 18.06
C GLN A 63 -1.38 15.51 16.57
N SER A 64 -1.91 16.51 15.84
CA SER A 64 -1.90 16.49 14.37
C SER A 64 -0.51 16.87 13.83
N GLY A 65 -0.32 16.83 12.51
CA GLY A 65 0.91 17.33 11.90
C GLY A 65 2.12 16.39 11.93
N ILE A 66 1.93 15.12 12.30
CA ILE A 66 2.96 14.10 12.14
C ILE A 66 3.00 13.63 10.69
N GLN A 67 4.20 13.67 10.11
CA GLN A 67 4.46 13.24 8.75
C GLN A 67 5.43 12.06 8.76
N GLY A 68 5.36 11.20 7.77
CA GLY A 68 6.21 10.03 7.73
C GLY A 68 6.14 9.30 6.42
N PHE A 69 7.04 8.33 6.29
CA PHE A 69 7.02 7.36 5.22
C PHE A 69 7.60 6.04 5.74
N ALA A 70 7.25 4.94 5.06
CA ALA A 70 7.97 3.68 5.11
C ALA A 70 8.83 3.56 3.85
N SER A 71 10.10 3.20 3.98
CA SER A 71 10.98 2.95 2.83
C SER A 71 11.07 1.47 2.51
N TYR A 72 10.99 1.16 1.22
CA TYR A 72 11.23 -0.15 0.64
C TYR A 72 12.51 -0.08 -0.18
N ARG A 73 13.33 -1.13 -0.09
CA ARG A 73 14.53 -1.29 -0.88
C ARG A 73 14.51 -2.69 -1.48
N PHE A 74 14.76 -2.77 -2.77
CA PHE A 74 14.98 -4.01 -3.49
C PHE A 74 16.44 -4.08 -3.93
N ASN A 75 17.04 -5.24 -3.78
CA ASN A 75 18.39 -5.54 -4.24
C ASN A 75 18.53 -7.05 -4.43
N ASP A 76 18.59 -7.52 -5.67
CA ASP A 76 18.85 -8.93 -6.03
C ASP A 76 20.32 -9.18 -6.44
N GLY A 77 21.19 -8.18 -6.25
CA GLY A 77 22.59 -8.19 -6.70
C GLY A 77 22.81 -7.68 -8.13
N THR A 78 21.75 -7.60 -8.95
CA THR A 78 21.81 -7.14 -10.35
C THR A 78 21.01 -5.84 -10.55
N HIS A 79 19.84 -5.76 -9.94
CA HIS A 79 18.92 -4.63 -9.96
C HIS A 79 18.79 -4.06 -8.55
N GLN A 80 18.69 -2.74 -8.47
CA GLN A 80 18.47 -2.03 -7.21
C GLN A 80 17.41 -0.95 -7.42
N SER A 81 16.43 -0.93 -6.53
CA SER A 81 15.43 0.13 -6.51
C SER A 81 15.01 0.44 -5.08
N ALA A 82 14.42 1.61 -4.90
CA ALA A 82 13.84 2.01 -3.65
C ALA A 82 12.58 2.81 -3.90
N ALA A 83 11.62 2.66 -2.99
CA ALA A 83 10.41 3.47 -2.99
C ALA A 83 10.06 3.86 -1.55
N ALA A 84 9.26 4.91 -1.42
CA ALA A 84 8.74 5.35 -0.14
C ALA A 84 7.22 5.41 -0.22
N VAL A 85 6.55 4.85 0.79
CA VAL A 85 5.11 4.99 1.01
C VAL A 85 4.93 6.10 2.03
N PRO A 86 4.43 7.28 1.66
CA PRO A 86 4.11 8.32 2.62
C PRO A 86 2.94 7.88 3.50
N PHE A 87 2.85 8.47 4.70
CA PHE A 87 1.69 8.27 5.55
C PHE A 87 0.41 8.71 4.83
N ASP A 88 -0.66 7.97 5.09
CA ASP A 88 -2.01 8.35 4.72
C ASP A 88 -2.93 8.15 5.92
N SER A 89 -3.84 9.08 6.09
CA SER A 89 -4.89 9.05 7.11
C SER A 89 -6.27 9.29 6.49
N VAL A 90 -6.33 9.47 5.16
CA VAL A 90 -7.56 9.77 4.45
C VAL A 90 -8.22 8.47 4.01
N LEU A 91 -9.41 8.23 4.56
CA LEU A 91 -10.26 7.13 4.15
C LEU A 91 -11.13 7.54 2.97
N ARG A 92 -11.28 6.65 1.99
CA ARG A 92 -12.01 6.93 0.75
C ARG A 92 -13.02 5.83 0.48
N GLN A 93 -14.24 6.22 0.11
CA GLN A 93 -15.28 5.32 -0.40
C GLN A 93 -15.08 4.98 -1.88
N ARG A 94 -14.46 5.90 -2.61
CA ARG A 94 -14.05 5.73 -4.01
C ARG A 94 -12.57 6.06 -4.13
N LEU A 95 -11.77 5.02 -4.33
CA LEU A 95 -10.34 5.13 -4.57
C LEU A 95 -10.13 5.14 -6.08
N LEU A 96 -9.50 6.19 -6.60
CA LEU A 96 -9.12 6.28 -8.00
C LEU A 96 -7.60 6.20 -8.14
N PHE A 97 -7.14 5.31 -9.01
CA PHE A 97 -5.77 5.27 -9.47
C PHE A 97 -5.79 5.67 -10.94
N SER A 98 -5.36 6.90 -11.23
CA SER A 98 -5.51 7.57 -12.54
C SER A 98 -4.62 7.01 -13.65
N HIS A 99 -3.97 5.88 -13.40
CA HIS A 99 -3.03 5.25 -14.30
C HIS A 99 -3.09 3.73 -14.09
N VAL A 100 -2.81 2.98 -15.15
CA VAL A 100 -2.54 1.55 -15.08
C VAL A 100 -1.61 1.20 -16.24
N VAL A 101 -0.55 0.45 -15.93
CA VAL A 101 0.35 -0.12 -16.92
C VAL A 101 0.69 -1.55 -16.49
N HIS A 102 0.18 -2.53 -17.23
CA HIS A 102 0.21 -3.93 -16.80
C HIS A 102 0.32 -4.87 -18.00
N GLN A 103 1.20 -5.88 -17.88
CA GLN A 103 1.45 -6.89 -18.91
C GLN A 103 1.79 -6.31 -20.29
N VAL A 104 2.49 -5.18 -20.32
CA VAL A 104 3.01 -4.55 -21.54
C VAL A 104 4.53 -4.41 -21.47
N PRO A 105 5.26 -4.46 -22.60
CA PRO A 105 6.73 -4.43 -22.60
C PRO A 105 7.29 -3.20 -21.88
N ALA A 106 8.31 -3.42 -21.05
CA ALA A 106 9.11 -2.35 -20.46
C ALA A 106 10.36 -2.09 -21.31
N GLY A 107 10.81 -0.83 -21.39
CA GLY A 107 11.97 -0.44 -22.19
C GLY A 107 13.31 -1.09 -21.78
N GLY A 108 13.39 -1.64 -20.56
CA GLY A 108 14.57 -2.31 -19.99
C GLY A 108 14.56 -3.84 -20.03
N GLY A 109 13.57 -4.46 -20.70
CA GLY A 109 13.32 -5.90 -20.61
C GLY A 109 12.22 -6.23 -19.59
N GLY A 110 11.56 -7.38 -19.79
CA GLY A 110 10.38 -7.76 -19.00
C GLY A 110 9.12 -6.95 -19.35
N THR A 111 8.11 -7.04 -18.49
CA THR A 111 6.87 -6.28 -18.61
C THR A 111 6.65 -5.34 -17.44
N TYR A 112 5.89 -4.27 -17.68
CA TYR A 112 5.30 -3.50 -16.61
C TYR A 112 4.22 -4.29 -15.90
N GLN A 113 4.16 -4.15 -14.58
CA GLN A 113 3.18 -4.76 -13.70
C GLN A 113 2.61 -3.67 -12.80
N THR A 114 1.28 -3.52 -12.77
CA THR A 114 0.57 -2.83 -11.70
C THR A 114 0.25 -3.81 -10.56
N GLY A 115 0.54 -3.42 -9.32
CA GLY A 115 0.02 -4.00 -8.10
C GLY A 115 -0.83 -2.99 -7.34
N VAL A 116 -1.82 -3.50 -6.60
CA VAL A 116 -2.72 -2.68 -5.78
C VAL A 116 -2.70 -3.23 -4.35
N ALA A 117 -2.56 -2.33 -3.38
CA ALA A 117 -2.74 -2.61 -1.98
C ALA A 117 -3.98 -1.89 -1.45
N LEU A 118 -4.83 -2.60 -0.73
CA LEU A 118 -6.01 -2.08 -0.06
C LEU A 118 -5.95 -2.41 1.42
N LEU A 119 -6.29 -1.44 2.27
CA LEU A 119 -6.30 -1.58 3.71
C LEU A 119 -7.68 -1.24 4.24
N ASN A 120 -8.26 -2.18 4.99
CA ASN A 120 -9.38 -1.94 5.87
C ASN A 120 -8.85 -1.57 7.27
N PRO A 121 -8.96 -0.30 7.71
CA PRO A 121 -8.49 0.10 9.01
C PRO A 121 -9.50 -0.16 10.12
N PHE A 122 -10.67 -0.75 9.86
CA PHE A 122 -11.73 -0.91 10.87
C PHE A 122 -11.68 -2.27 11.57
N GLY A 123 -12.32 -2.36 12.73
CA GLY A 123 -12.51 -3.62 13.47
C GLY A 123 -13.64 -4.51 12.94
N VAL A 124 -14.17 -4.24 11.74
CA VAL A 124 -15.27 -4.98 11.10
C VAL A 124 -14.92 -5.27 9.64
N PRO A 125 -15.49 -6.32 9.00
CA PRO A 125 -15.30 -6.57 7.59
C PRO A 125 -15.83 -5.43 6.71
N VAL A 126 -15.18 -5.18 5.58
CA VAL A 126 -15.55 -4.18 4.58
C VAL A 126 -15.60 -4.81 3.20
N GLU A 127 -16.76 -4.75 2.55
CA GLU A 127 -16.92 -5.15 1.16
C GLU A 127 -16.37 -4.07 0.22
N TYR A 128 -15.79 -4.51 -0.89
CA TYR A 128 -15.34 -3.60 -1.94
C TYR A 128 -15.53 -4.21 -3.34
N THR A 129 -15.61 -3.33 -4.33
CA THR A 129 -15.58 -3.67 -5.76
C THR A 129 -14.37 -3.02 -6.40
N ILE A 130 -13.47 -3.80 -6.99
CA ILE A 130 -12.37 -3.29 -7.81
C ILE A 130 -12.75 -3.40 -9.29
N ARG A 131 -12.56 -2.29 -10.03
CA ARG A 131 -12.81 -2.17 -11.47
C ARG A 131 -11.57 -1.68 -12.17
N VAL A 132 -11.29 -2.25 -13.34
CA VAL A 132 -10.21 -1.82 -14.23
C VAL A 132 -10.83 -1.33 -15.52
N TYR A 133 -10.42 -0.14 -15.93
CA TYR A 133 -10.87 0.49 -17.15
C TYR A 133 -9.70 0.64 -18.14
N ASP A 134 -9.97 0.41 -19.41
CA ASP A 134 -9.05 0.79 -20.48
C ASP A 134 -9.08 2.32 -20.74
N SER A 135 -8.26 2.81 -21.68
CA SER A 135 -8.19 4.24 -21.98
C SER A 135 -9.46 4.84 -22.61
N PRO A 136 -10.25 4.13 -23.44
CA PRO A 136 -11.59 4.56 -23.83
C PRO A 136 -12.61 4.64 -22.67
N GLY A 137 -12.35 3.96 -21.55
CA GLY A 137 -13.24 3.93 -20.39
C GLY A 137 -14.17 2.72 -20.33
N ASN A 138 -13.88 1.64 -21.07
CA ASN A 138 -14.58 0.37 -20.94
C ASN A 138 -14.07 -0.39 -19.72
N VAL A 139 -14.97 -1.00 -18.95
CA VAL A 139 -14.59 -1.95 -17.88
C VAL A 139 -14.06 -3.23 -18.52
N VAL A 140 -12.77 -3.51 -18.30
CA VAL A 140 -12.10 -4.73 -18.80
C VAL A 140 -11.96 -5.81 -17.73
N ALA A 141 -12.12 -5.45 -16.46
CA ALA A 141 -12.17 -6.38 -15.35
C ALA A 141 -12.95 -5.79 -14.16
N GLU A 142 -13.73 -6.62 -13.48
CA GLU A 142 -14.43 -6.26 -12.24
C GLU A 142 -14.40 -7.44 -11.27
N ARG A 143 -14.19 -7.17 -9.99
CA ARG A 143 -14.29 -8.17 -8.92
C ARG A 143 -14.87 -7.53 -7.66
N LYS A 144 -15.75 -8.28 -6.99
CA LYS A 144 -16.21 -7.99 -5.63
C LYS A 144 -15.50 -8.90 -4.64
N ASP A 145 -15.13 -8.36 -3.50
CA ASP A 145 -14.47 -9.12 -2.43
C ASP A 145 -14.67 -8.44 -1.08
N ILE A 146 -14.15 -9.06 -0.02
CA ILE A 146 -14.26 -8.59 1.35
C ILE A 146 -12.87 -8.50 1.96
N LEU A 147 -12.58 -7.38 2.62
CA LEU A 147 -11.47 -7.27 3.57
C LEU A 147 -11.99 -7.51 4.98
N GLY A 148 -11.44 -8.49 5.68
CA GLY A 148 -11.71 -8.73 7.09
C GLY A 148 -11.30 -7.55 7.99
N PRO A 149 -11.63 -7.61 9.29
CA PRO A 149 -11.22 -6.61 10.27
C PRO A 149 -9.71 -6.37 10.22
N ARG A 150 -9.29 -5.11 10.12
CA ARG A 150 -7.87 -4.69 10.08
C ARG A 150 -7.06 -5.32 8.94
N GLN A 151 -7.69 -5.97 7.97
CA GLN A 151 -6.99 -6.73 6.95
C GLN A 151 -6.38 -5.79 5.89
N LYS A 152 -5.18 -6.17 5.42
CA LYS A 152 -4.55 -5.60 4.23
C LYS A 152 -4.44 -6.66 3.15
N VAL A 153 -4.77 -6.32 1.92
CA VAL A 153 -4.43 -7.14 0.75
C VAL A 153 -3.45 -6.36 -0.12
N ALA A 154 -2.43 -7.03 -0.63
CA ALA A 154 -1.52 -6.48 -1.64
C ALA A 154 -1.30 -7.56 -2.70
N LYS A 155 -1.70 -7.28 -3.94
CA LYS A 155 -1.64 -8.24 -5.06
C LYS A 155 -1.26 -7.52 -6.34
N ILE A 156 -0.67 -8.27 -7.27
CA ILE A 156 -0.56 -7.84 -8.66
C ILE A 156 -1.98 -7.69 -9.24
N LEU A 157 -2.17 -6.82 -10.23
CA LEU A 157 -3.49 -6.54 -10.78
C LEU A 157 -4.09 -7.82 -11.38
N SER A 158 -3.38 -8.47 -12.29
CA SER A 158 -3.72 -9.79 -12.80
C SER A 158 -2.52 -10.73 -12.86
N HIS A 159 -2.76 -12.00 -12.53
CA HIS A 159 -1.74 -13.05 -12.62
C HIS A 159 -2.41 -14.40 -12.89
N PRO A 160 -1.86 -15.26 -13.78
CA PRO A 160 -2.51 -16.53 -14.14
C PRO A 160 -2.65 -17.51 -12.97
N VAL A 161 -1.79 -17.42 -11.95
CA VAL A 161 -1.91 -18.20 -10.72
C VAL A 161 -2.98 -17.60 -9.81
N ALA A 162 -4.01 -18.40 -9.52
CA ALA A 162 -5.11 -18.00 -8.64
C ALA A 162 -4.59 -17.53 -7.27
N GLY A 163 -5.08 -16.39 -6.81
CA GLY A 163 -4.70 -15.80 -5.52
C GLY A 163 -3.50 -14.84 -5.59
N ALA A 164 -2.63 -14.96 -6.60
CA ALA A 164 -1.49 -14.04 -6.77
C ALA A 164 -1.94 -12.65 -7.26
N GLY A 165 -2.94 -12.61 -8.14
CA GLY A 165 -3.56 -11.37 -8.62
C GLY A 165 -4.96 -11.13 -8.08
N PHE A 166 -5.51 -9.93 -8.29
CA PHE A 166 -6.97 -9.70 -8.16
C PHE A 166 -7.73 -10.43 -9.26
N PHE A 167 -7.15 -10.50 -10.45
CA PHE A 167 -7.68 -11.14 -11.64
C PHE A 167 -6.76 -12.27 -12.12
N THR A 168 -7.29 -13.14 -12.97
CA THR A 168 -6.51 -14.23 -13.61
C THR A 168 -6.46 -14.11 -15.13
N GLN A 169 -7.34 -13.31 -15.74
CA GLN A 169 -7.32 -13.03 -17.17
C GLN A 169 -6.16 -12.12 -17.56
N SER A 170 -5.60 -12.26 -18.76
CA SER A 170 -4.61 -11.30 -19.23
C SER A 170 -5.23 -9.90 -19.38
N LEU A 171 -4.51 -8.88 -18.92
CA LEU A 171 -4.90 -7.48 -18.97
C LEU A 171 -3.74 -6.63 -19.53
N PRO A 172 -3.39 -6.76 -20.83
CA PRO A 172 -2.32 -5.99 -21.45
C PRO A 172 -2.78 -4.54 -21.63
N LEU A 173 -2.51 -3.71 -20.63
CA LEU A 173 -2.93 -2.31 -20.56
C LEU A 173 -1.71 -1.40 -20.58
N SER A 174 -1.63 -0.51 -21.57
CA SER A 174 -0.64 0.58 -21.64
C SER A 174 -1.16 1.90 -21.08
N SER A 175 -2.47 2.00 -20.84
CA SER A 175 -3.16 3.15 -20.28
C SER A 175 -4.57 2.76 -19.82
N GLY A 176 -5.11 3.51 -18.88
CA GLY A 176 -6.41 3.27 -18.28
C GLY A 176 -6.42 3.77 -16.84
N HIS A 177 -7.35 3.27 -16.03
CA HIS A 177 -7.41 3.58 -14.60
C HIS A 177 -8.03 2.43 -13.80
N ILE A 178 -7.84 2.46 -12.49
CA ILE A 178 -8.44 1.51 -11.55
C ILE A 178 -9.33 2.28 -10.58
N GLU A 179 -10.52 1.76 -10.34
CA GLU A 179 -11.40 2.25 -9.27
C GLU A 179 -11.63 1.16 -8.23
N VAL A 180 -11.65 1.54 -6.96
CA VAL A 180 -12.16 0.71 -5.87
C VAL A 180 -13.29 1.43 -5.18
N LEU A 181 -14.45 0.77 -5.14
CA LEU A 181 -15.69 1.28 -4.56
C LEU A 181 -16.02 0.48 -3.29
N THR A 182 -16.46 1.17 -2.25
CA THR A 182 -16.92 0.58 -1.01
C THR A 182 -17.89 1.54 -0.30
N ASP A 183 -18.81 0.99 0.49
CA ASP A 183 -19.72 1.80 1.32
C ASP A 183 -19.02 2.34 2.59
N TYR A 184 -17.83 1.82 2.91
CA TYR A 184 -16.97 2.25 4.01
C TYR A 184 -15.77 3.03 3.49
N GLY A 185 -14.85 3.45 4.37
CA GLY A 185 -13.60 4.08 3.97
C GLY A 185 -12.42 3.11 3.90
N LEU A 186 -11.81 2.92 2.73
CA LEU A 186 -10.54 2.20 2.60
C LEU A 186 -9.37 3.16 2.35
N MET A 187 -8.16 2.68 2.64
CA MET A 187 -6.92 3.27 2.13
C MET A 187 -6.39 2.39 1.01
N GLY A 188 -5.69 2.99 0.05
CA GLY A 188 -5.13 2.21 -1.05
C GLY A 188 -3.94 2.85 -1.73
N LEU A 189 -3.07 1.99 -2.24
CA LEU A 189 -1.85 2.33 -2.95
C LEU A 189 -1.81 1.53 -4.25
N GLU A 190 -1.44 2.20 -5.33
CA GLU A 190 -0.96 1.56 -6.54
C GLU A 190 0.56 1.51 -6.49
N VAL A 191 1.11 0.40 -6.95
CA VAL A 191 2.52 0.28 -7.29
C VAL A 191 2.58 -0.12 -8.76
N PHE A 192 3.29 0.62 -9.59
CA PHE A 192 3.67 0.10 -10.91
C PHE A 192 5.18 -0.06 -10.97
N PHE A 193 5.60 -1.16 -11.57
CA PHE A 193 6.98 -1.61 -11.54
C PHE A 193 7.28 -2.44 -12.78
N THR A 194 8.56 -2.58 -13.09
CA THR A 194 9.03 -3.57 -14.06
C THR A 194 9.24 -4.92 -13.36
N GLU A 195 9.05 -6.04 -14.04
CA GLU A 195 9.21 -7.38 -13.42
C GLU A 195 10.58 -7.62 -12.77
N ASP A 196 11.63 -7.00 -13.30
CA ASP A 196 12.99 -7.01 -12.75
C ASP A 196 13.17 -6.03 -11.56
N LEU A 197 12.12 -5.31 -11.18
CA LEU A 197 12.05 -4.29 -10.14
C LEU A 197 13.09 -3.16 -10.32
N SER A 198 13.62 -2.96 -11.53
CA SER A 198 14.52 -1.84 -11.85
C SER A 198 13.81 -0.49 -11.81
N GLN A 199 12.48 -0.48 -12.02
CA GLN A 199 11.62 0.67 -11.79
C GLN A 199 10.54 0.32 -10.78
N LEU A 200 10.31 1.21 -9.83
CA LEU A 200 9.31 1.05 -8.79
C LEU A 200 8.73 2.41 -8.43
N VAL A 201 7.43 2.59 -8.64
CA VAL A 201 6.72 3.84 -8.35
C VAL A 201 5.49 3.53 -7.53
N ILE A 202 5.27 4.32 -6.48
CA ILE A 202 4.12 4.20 -5.58
C ILE A 202 3.24 5.43 -5.73
N VAL A 203 1.95 5.20 -5.92
CA VAL A 203 0.94 6.25 -6.07
C VAL A 203 -0.16 6.00 -5.05
N ARG A 204 -0.52 7.03 -4.27
CA ARG A 204 -1.67 6.96 -3.37
C ARG A 204 -2.97 7.06 -4.17
N ALA A 205 -4.00 6.39 -3.69
CA ALA A 205 -5.35 6.59 -4.19
C ALA A 205 -5.73 8.07 -4.14
N GLN A 206 -6.31 8.55 -5.24
CA GLN A 206 -6.87 9.88 -5.37
C GLN A 206 -8.34 9.84 -4.96
N SER A 207 -8.84 10.98 -4.48
CA SER A 207 -10.28 11.17 -4.31
C SER A 207 -10.89 11.50 -5.66
N ALA A 208 -11.86 10.71 -6.09
CA ALA A 208 -12.69 11.07 -7.22
C ALA A 208 -13.96 11.72 -6.65
N ASN A 209 -13.93 13.05 -6.57
CA ASN A 209 -15.04 13.88 -6.10
C ASN A 209 -16.37 13.54 -6.79
#